data_AF-A0A7S2IRX6-F1
#
_entry.id   AF-A0A7S2IRX6-F1
#
_cell.length_a   1.000
_cell.length_b   1.000
_cell.length_c   1.000
_cell.angle_alpha   90.00
_cell.angle_beta   90.00
_cell.angle_gamma   90.00
#
_symmetry.space_group_name_H-M   'P 1'
#
loop_
_entity.id
_entity.type
_entity.pdbx_description
1 polymer ?
#
loop_
_entity_poly.entity_id
_entity_poly.type
_entity_poly.pdbx_seq_one_letter_code
_entity_poly.pdbx_strand_id
1 'polypeptide(L)'
;RVRDAFMVDTWRHIPGPSYALDKANVDDAAHEAKMHQAMGAVRPFWSRVRFVQLNSLLAARLFDDQAVDFVYLDARHDYCGVMEDLEAYWPKIRPGGLFGG
;
A
#
# COMPACT_ATOMS: atom_id res chain seq x y z
N ARG A 1 12.75 -18.09 -8.99
CA ARG A 1 11.55 -17.21 -8.93
C ARG A 1 12.03 -15.81 -8.59
N VAL A 2 11.77 -14.83 -9.44
CA VAL A 2 11.94 -13.42 -9.06
C VAL A 2 10.81 -13.08 -8.09
N ARG A 3 11.11 -12.49 -6.94
CA ARG A 3 10.11 -11.97 -6.01
C ARG A 3 10.19 -10.45 -6.07
N ASP A 4 9.17 -9.83 -6.64
CA ASP A 4 9.01 -8.38 -6.68
C ASP A 4 8.27 -7.92 -5.41
N ALA A 5 8.59 -6.72 -4.92
CA ALA A 5 7.88 -6.01 -3.87
C ALA A 5 7.07 -4.87 -4.49
N PHE A 6 5.79 -4.78 -4.14
CA PHE A 6 4.88 -3.75 -4.63
C PHE A 6 4.67 -2.72 -3.52
N MET A 7 5.03 -1.47 -3.78
CA MET A 7 4.83 -0.35 -2.87
C MET A 7 3.59 0.41 -3.32
N VAL A 8 2.49 0.25 -2.57
CA VAL A 8 1.17 0.80 -2.90
C VAL A 8 0.91 2.02 -2.03
N ASP A 9 0.68 3.17 -2.66
CA ASP A 9 0.20 4.38 -2.00
C ASP A 9 -0.40 5.31 -3.07
N THR A 10 -1.32 6.21 -2.69
CA THR A 10 -1.84 7.21 -3.61
C THR A 10 -0.88 8.40 -3.81
N TRP A 11 0.00 8.65 -2.84
CA TRP A 11 0.93 9.79 -2.76
C TRP A 11 0.25 11.13 -3.04
N ARG A 12 -0.93 11.34 -2.47
CA ARG A 12 -1.70 12.59 -2.62
C ARG A 12 -2.62 12.82 -1.44
N HIS A 13 -3.04 14.06 -1.27
CA HIS A 13 -4.09 14.42 -0.35
C HIS A 13 -5.41 13.76 -0.74
N ILE A 14 -6.08 13.12 0.24
CA ILE A 14 -7.40 12.53 0.06
C ILE A 14 -8.43 13.41 0.79
N PRO A 15 -9.34 14.07 0.05
CA PRO A 15 -10.39 14.85 0.67
C PRO A 15 -11.46 13.95 1.29
N GLY A 16 -12.14 14.46 2.31
CA GLY A 16 -13.32 13.83 2.89
C GLY A 16 -13.16 13.44 4.36
N PRO A 17 -14.28 13.06 5.00
CA PRO A 17 -14.32 12.85 6.46
C PRO A 17 -13.45 11.68 6.93
N SER A 18 -13.29 10.65 6.09
CA SER A 18 -12.50 9.45 6.43
C SER A 18 -11.02 9.73 6.65
N TYR A 19 -10.48 10.82 6.12
CA TYR A 19 -9.07 11.21 6.28
C TYR A 19 -8.91 12.56 6.99
N ALA A 20 -9.99 13.12 7.55
CA ALA A 20 -9.97 14.44 8.17
C ALA A 20 -9.13 14.50 9.46
N LEU A 21 -8.99 13.39 10.17
CA LEU A 21 -8.18 13.27 11.39
C LEU A 21 -6.83 12.59 11.15
N ASP A 22 -6.54 12.23 9.90
CA ASP A 22 -5.31 11.55 9.53
C ASP A 22 -4.16 12.55 9.40
N LYS A 23 -3.20 12.49 10.32
CA LYS A 23 -2.01 13.36 10.31
C LYS A 23 -1.08 13.06 9.13
N ALA A 24 -1.17 11.88 8.54
CA ALA A 24 -0.37 11.48 7.39
C ALA A 24 -0.93 12.03 6.07
N ASN A 25 -2.23 12.38 6.03
CA ASN A 25 -2.94 12.98 4.90
C ASN A 25 -2.60 14.48 4.73
N VAL A 26 -1.33 14.74 4.44
CA VAL A 26 -0.76 16.07 4.24
C VAL A 26 -1.18 16.64 2.88
N ASP A 27 -0.72 17.85 2.53
CA ASP A 27 -0.93 18.38 1.18
C ASP A 27 -0.14 17.60 0.10
N ASP A 28 -0.50 17.82 -1.16
CA ASP A 28 0.09 17.11 -2.30
C ASP A 28 1.61 17.31 -2.42
N ALA A 29 2.14 18.50 -2.08
CA ALA A 29 3.57 18.78 -2.16
C ALA A 29 4.36 17.98 -1.11
N ALA A 30 3.82 17.88 0.11
CA ALA A 30 4.38 17.06 1.16
C ALA A 30 4.29 15.56 0.84
N HIS A 31 3.21 15.11 0.19
CA HIS A 31 3.11 13.73 -0.30
C HIS A 31 4.13 13.43 -1.40
N GLU A 32 4.34 14.34 -2.36
CA GLU A 32 5.35 14.20 -3.41
C GLU A 32 6.76 14.10 -2.80
N ALA A 33 7.07 14.92 -1.80
CA ALA A 33 8.34 14.86 -1.08
C ALA A 33 8.54 13.50 -0.38
N LYS A 34 7.49 12.98 0.30
CA LYS A 34 7.52 11.64 0.92
C LYS A 34 7.70 10.53 -0.12
N MET A 35 7.04 10.63 -1.28
CA MET A 35 7.20 9.69 -2.39
C MET A 35 8.65 9.65 -2.86
N HIS A 36 9.26 10.81 -3.12
CA HIS A 36 10.67 10.90 -3.51
C HIS A 36 11.61 10.32 -2.45
N GLN A 37 11.35 10.58 -1.16
CA GLN A 37 12.10 9.99 -0.06
C GLN A 37 12.01 8.46 -0.05
N ALA A 38 10.79 7.91 -0.17
CA ALA A 38 10.56 6.46 -0.20
C ALA A 38 11.25 5.81 -1.41
N MET A 39 11.13 6.43 -2.60
CA MET A 39 11.79 5.97 -3.82
C MET A 39 13.32 5.96 -3.67
N GLY A 40 13.88 7.00 -3.06
CA GLY A 40 15.31 7.10 -2.77
C GLY A 40 15.79 6.02 -1.79
N ALA A 41 15.01 5.74 -0.74
CA ALA A 41 15.36 4.77 0.29
C ALA A 41 15.48 3.34 -0.27
N VAL A 42 14.65 2.98 -1.25
CA VAL A 42 14.67 1.64 -1.86
C VAL A 42 15.49 1.57 -3.15
N ARG A 43 16.23 2.64 -3.50
CA ARG A 43 17.09 2.71 -4.70
C ARG A 43 17.99 1.49 -4.92
N PRO A 44 18.65 0.91 -3.91
CA PRO A 44 19.46 -0.30 -4.10
C PRO A 44 18.68 -1.52 -4.62
N PHE A 45 17.36 -1.52 -4.50
CA PHE A 45 16.49 -2.66 -4.80
C PHE A 45 15.54 -2.43 -5.98
N TRP A 46 15.69 -1.33 -6.74
CA TRP A 46 14.75 -0.95 -7.81
C TRP A 46 14.46 -2.04 -8.84
N SER A 47 15.41 -2.94 -9.13
CA SER A 47 15.16 -4.08 -10.04
C SER A 47 14.01 -4.99 -9.57
N ARG A 48 13.73 -5.00 -8.27
CA ARG A 48 12.73 -5.86 -7.60
C ARG A 48 11.62 -5.07 -6.91
N VAL A 49 11.55 -3.75 -7.09
CA VAL A 49 10.49 -2.91 -6.53
C VAL A 49 9.60 -2.39 -7.65
N ARG A 50 8.29 -2.39 -7.42
CA ARG A 50 7.28 -1.79 -8.29
C ARG A 50 6.50 -0.79 -7.47
N PHE A 51 6.50 0.47 -7.90
CA PHE A 51 5.64 1.49 -7.31
C PHE A 51 4.27 1.42 -7.98
N VAL A 52 3.21 1.37 -7.17
CA VAL A 52 1.83 1.30 -7.63
C VAL A 52 1.10 2.51 -7.05
N GLN A 53 0.95 3.55 -7.86
CA GLN A 53 0.25 4.76 -7.44
C GLN A 53 -1.27 4.60 -7.60
N LEU A 54 -1.87 3.81 -6.73
CA LEU A 54 -3.31 3.54 -6.69
C LEU A 54 -3.80 3.54 -5.23
N ASN A 55 -5.10 3.72 -5.04
CA ASN A 55 -5.67 3.39 -3.73
C ASN A 55 -5.59 1.88 -3.48
N SER A 56 -5.55 1.51 -2.21
CA SER A 56 -5.29 0.14 -1.76
C SER A 56 -6.26 -0.89 -2.38
N LEU A 57 -7.56 -0.58 -2.45
CA LEU A 57 -8.58 -1.49 -3.01
C LEU A 57 -8.45 -1.71 -4.51
N LEU A 58 -8.03 -0.69 -5.27
CA LEU A 58 -7.75 -0.85 -6.70
C LEU A 58 -6.43 -1.61 -6.92
N ALA A 59 -5.41 -1.34 -6.11
CA ALA A 59 -4.14 -2.05 -6.19
C ALA A 59 -4.28 -3.55 -5.89
N ALA A 60 -5.15 -3.93 -4.94
CA ALA A 60 -5.43 -5.33 -4.61
C ALA A 60 -5.91 -6.15 -5.83
N ARG A 61 -6.55 -5.50 -6.81
CA ARG A 61 -7.05 -6.15 -8.04
C ARG A 61 -5.95 -6.51 -9.04
N LEU A 62 -4.72 -6.00 -8.84
CA LEU A 62 -3.57 -6.37 -9.66
C LEU A 62 -3.04 -7.77 -9.33
N PHE A 63 -3.49 -8.34 -8.21
CA PHE A 63 -3.04 -9.64 -7.73
C PHE A 63 -4.15 -10.68 -7.88
N ASP A 64 -3.76 -11.83 -8.43
CA ASP A 64 -4.60 -13.02 -8.41
C ASP A 64 -4.77 -13.52 -6.96
N ASP A 65 -5.85 -14.26 -6.73
CA ASP A 65 -6.07 -14.91 -5.44
C ASP A 65 -4.96 -15.92 -5.16
N GLN A 66 -4.56 -15.99 -3.89
CA GLN A 66 -3.50 -16.89 -3.42
C GLN A 66 -2.14 -16.72 -4.14
N ALA A 67 -1.85 -15.55 -4.70
CA ALA A 67 -0.60 -15.28 -5.42
C ALA A 67 0.45 -14.51 -4.57
N VAL A 68 0.04 -13.89 -3.47
CA VAL A 68 0.89 -13.01 -2.66
C VAL A 68 1.51 -13.79 -1.49
N ASP A 69 2.84 -13.71 -1.37
CA ASP A 69 3.61 -14.35 -0.28
C ASP A 69 3.42 -13.64 1.07
N PHE A 70 3.36 -12.31 1.06
CA PHE A 70 3.35 -11.46 2.24
C PHE A 70 2.65 -10.12 1.94
N VAL A 71 1.81 -9.66 2.87
CA VAL A 71 1.22 -8.31 2.88
C VAL A 71 1.61 -7.62 4.19
N TYR A 72 2.16 -6.41 4.07
CA TYR A 72 2.37 -5.50 5.20
C TYR A 72 1.46 -4.28 5.01
N LEU A 73 0.54 -4.07 5.93
CA LEU A 73 -0.48 -3.03 5.87
C LEU A 73 -0.21 -1.94 6.91
N ASP A 74 0.24 -0.79 6.46
CA ASP A 74 0.38 0.42 7.26
C ASP A 74 -0.26 1.59 6.52
N ALA A 75 -1.59 1.53 6.40
CA ALA A 75 -2.42 2.47 5.67
C ALA A 75 -3.33 3.26 6.63
N ARG A 76 -4.64 3.32 6.35
CA ARG A 76 -5.60 4.08 7.17
C ARG A 76 -5.84 3.37 8.52
N HIS A 77 -5.62 4.08 9.63
CA HIS A 77 -5.71 3.51 10.99
C HIS A 77 -7.07 3.64 11.68
N ASP A 78 -8.17 3.73 10.93
CA ASP A 78 -9.52 3.52 11.50
C ASP A 78 -10.04 2.11 11.17
N TYR A 79 -11.01 1.66 11.96
CA TYR A 79 -11.58 0.33 11.84
C TYR A 79 -12.08 0.03 10.42
N CYS A 80 -12.79 0.97 9.78
CA CYS A 80 -13.31 0.75 8.44
C CYS A 80 -12.18 0.61 7.42
N GLY A 81 -11.10 1.39 7.55
CA GLY A 81 -9.95 1.32 6.65
C GLY A 81 -9.24 -0.02 6.72
N VAL A 82 -8.93 -0.44 7.93
CA VAL A 82 -8.29 -1.74 8.17
C VAL A 82 -9.18 -2.88 7.66
N MET A 83 -10.49 -2.83 7.91
CA MET A 83 -11.41 -3.87 7.43
C MET A 83 -11.50 -3.91 5.89
N GLU A 84 -11.59 -2.75 5.24
CA GLU A 84 -11.59 -2.65 3.76
C GLU A 84 -10.33 -3.29 3.16
N ASP A 85 -9.16 -3.03 3.75
CA ASP A 85 -7.89 -3.60 3.29
C ASP A 85 -7.77 -5.10 3.58
N LEU A 86 -8.19 -5.55 4.76
CA LEU A 86 -8.23 -6.98 5.11
C LEU A 86 -9.12 -7.75 4.14
N GLU A 87 -10.32 -7.26 3.84
CA GLU A 87 -11.23 -7.89 2.89
C GLU A 87 -10.63 -7.95 1.47
N ALA A 88 -9.92 -6.90 1.05
CA ALA A 88 -9.32 -6.83 -0.28
C ALA A 88 -8.07 -7.71 -0.44
N TYR A 89 -7.20 -7.75 0.55
CA TYR A 89 -5.90 -8.43 0.46
C TYR A 89 -5.89 -9.84 1.02
N TRP A 90 -6.77 -10.19 1.97
CA TRP A 90 -6.79 -11.54 2.55
C TRP A 90 -6.93 -12.66 1.50
N PRO A 91 -7.82 -12.56 0.48
CA PRO A 91 -7.92 -13.59 -0.56
C PRO A 91 -6.67 -13.68 -1.45
N LYS A 92 -5.86 -12.62 -1.50
CA LYS A 92 -4.65 -12.53 -2.34
C LYS A 92 -3.48 -13.30 -1.73
N ILE A 93 -3.50 -13.52 -0.42
CA ILE A 93 -2.44 -14.22 0.29
C ILE A 93 -2.54 -15.72 0.02
N ARG A 94 -1.41 -16.30 -0.36
CA ARG A 94 -1.33 -17.75 -0.58
C ARG A 94 -1.44 -18.52 0.73
N PRO A 95 -1.85 -19.81 0.70
CA PRO A 95 -1.75 -20.67 1.88
C PRO A 95 -0.33 -20.66 2.48
N GLY A 96 -0.25 -20.40 3.78
CA GLY A 96 1.01 -20.24 4.52
C GLY A 96 1.74 -18.92 4.29
N GLY A 97 1.13 -17.96 3.62
CA GLY A 97 1.61 -16.57 3.54
C GLY A 97 1.35 -15.80 4.83
N LEU A 98 1.87 -14.57 4.89
CA LEU A 98 1.79 -13.72 6.08
C LEU A 98 1.01 -12.42 5.77
N PHE A 99 0.18 -11.99 6.72
CA PHE A 99 -0.44 -10.66 6.75
C PHE A 99 -0.01 -10.01 8.06
N GLY A 100 0.62 -8.84 7.99
CA GLY A 100 0.96 -8.03 9.17
C GLY A 100 0.69 -6.55 8.95
N GLY A 101 0.74 -5.78 10.01
CA GLY A 101 0.57 -4.33 10.04
C GLY A 101 1.02 -3.81 11.39
#